data_AF-A0A819ST16-F1
#
_entry.id   AF-A0A819ST16-F1
#
_cell.length_a   1.000
_cell.length_b   1.000
_cell.length_c   1.000
_cell.angle_alpha   90.00
_cell.angle_beta   90.00
_cell.angle_gamma   90.00
#
_symmetry.space_group_name_H-M   'P 1'
#
loop_
_entity.id
_entity.type
_entity.pdbx_description
1 polymer ?
#
loop_
_entity_poly.entity_id
_entity_poly.type
_entity_poly.pdbx_seq_one_letter_code
_entity_poly.pdbx_strand_id
1 'polypeptide(L)' 'PFAAGPRNCIGQNFALLEAKIMLAMFIQRCNFDLVPGQKIVPEIKITMRPKYGLWANISRREI' A
#
# COMPACT_ATOMS: atom_id res chain seq x y z
N PRO A 1 -6.52 -9.54 8.20
CA PRO A 1 -5.29 -9.71 7.38
C PRO A 1 -4.02 -10.15 8.13
N PHE A 2 -4.03 -10.31 9.47
CA PHE A 2 -2.87 -10.77 10.26
C PHE A 2 -3.13 -12.08 11.03
N ALA A 3 -4.11 -12.86 10.56
CA ALA A 3 -4.72 -13.97 11.29
C ALA A 3 -5.27 -13.53 12.67
N ALA A 4 -5.51 -14.49 13.57
CA ALA A 4 -6.03 -14.25 14.92
C ALA A 4 -5.53 -15.33 15.90
N GLY A 5 -5.62 -15.05 17.20
CA GLY A 5 -5.23 -15.96 18.27
C GLY A 5 -3.71 -16.10 18.45
N PRO A 6 -3.24 -17.14 19.16
CA PRO A 6 -1.82 -17.32 19.51
C PRO A 6 -0.87 -17.49 18.32
N ARG A 7 -1.41 -17.73 17.11
CA ARG A 7 -0.65 -17.88 15.85
C ARG A 7 -0.91 -16.70 14.90
N ASN A 8 -1.27 -15.53 15.44
CA ASN A 8 -1.32 -14.31 14.65
C ASN A 8 0.08 -13.90 14.17
N CYS A 9 0.11 -12.97 13.22
CA CYS A 9 1.37 -12.44 12.72
C CYS A 9 2.13 -11.72 13.84
N ILE A 10 3.31 -12.23 14.20
CA ILE A 10 4.21 -11.60 15.18
C ILE A 10 4.59 -10.17 14.77
N GLY A 11 4.60 -9.88 13.47
CA GLY A 11 4.89 -8.56 12.91
C GLY A 11 3.69 -7.62 12.81
N GLN A 12 2.49 -7.98 13.30
CA GLN A 12 1.27 -7.19 13.10
C GLN A 12 1.43 -5.72 13.56
N ASN A 13 1.95 -5.49 14.76
CA ASN A 13 2.09 -4.15 15.30
C ASN A 13 3.13 -3.33 14.53
N PHE A 14 4.23 -3.98 14.14
CA PHE A 14 5.27 -3.35 13.32
C PHE A 14 4.74 -2.94 11.95
N ALA A 15 4.06 -3.85 11.24
CA ALA A 15 3.48 -3.59 9.93
C ALA A 15 2.46 -2.44 9.96
N LEU A 16 1.64 -2.36 11.02
CA LEU A 16 0.69 -1.26 11.20
C LEU A 16 1.37 0.08 11.49
N LEU A 17 2.45 0.09 12.29
CA LEU A 17 3.22 1.29 12.56
C LEU A 17 3.86 1.82 11.27
N GLU A 18 4.56 0.95 10.54
CA GLU A 18 5.21 1.29 9.27
C GLU A 18 4.19 1.83 8.26
N ALA A 19 3.07 1.13 8.05
CA ALA A 19 2.03 1.55 7.12
C ALA A 19 1.45 2.93 7.48
N LYS A 20 1.21 3.21 8.77
CA LYS A 20 0.70 4.51 9.22
C LYS A 20 1.70 5.63 8.97
N ILE A 21 2.98 5.41 9.28
CA ILE A 21 4.03 6.40 9.08
C ILE A 21 4.20 6.69 7.58
N MET A 22 4.30 5.65 6.75
CA MET A 22 4.41 5.81 5.29
C MET A 22 3.21 6.55 4.71
N LEU A 23 1.99 6.18 5.11
CA LEU A 23 0.77 6.82 4.62
C LEU A 23 0.69 8.30 5.05
N ALA A 24 1.04 8.61 6.30
CA ALA A 24 1.07 9.98 6.78
C ALA A 24 2.08 10.83 6.00
N MET A 25 3.28 10.31 5.76
CA MET A 25 4.29 11.01 4.95
C MET A 25 3.83 11.23 3.51
N PHE A 26 3.22 10.22 2.89
CA PHE A 26 2.74 10.29 1.52
C PHE A 26 1.62 11.32 1.36
N ILE A 27 0.58 11.28 2.20
CA ILE A 27 -0.56 12.20 2.10
C ILE A 27 -0.15 13.66 2.37
N GLN A 28 0.80 13.88 3.28
CA GLN A 28 1.27 15.23 3.61
C GLN A 28 2.14 15.86 2.52
N ARG A 29 2.89 15.05 1.75
CA ARG A 29 3.97 15.56 0.90
C ARG A 29 3.82 15.26 -0.58
N CYS A 30 2.93 14.35 -0.97
CA CYS A 30 2.80 13.88 -2.34
C CYS A 30 1.35 14.01 -2.83
N ASN A 31 1.21 14.37 -4.10
CA ASN A 31 -0.01 14.11 -4.87
C ASN A 31 0.23 12.88 -5.75
N PHE A 32 -0.80 12.06 -5.91
CA PHE A 32 -0.75 10.81 -6.67
C PHE A 32 -1.77 10.85 -7.80
N ASP A 33 -1.29 10.84 -9.05
CA ASP A 33 -2.13 10.76 -10.24
C ASP A 33 -1.96 9.38 -10.90
N LEU A 34 -3.00 8.55 -10.83
CA LEU A 34 -2.93 7.20 -11.42
C LEU A 34 -2.76 7.30 -12.94
N VAL A 35 -1.85 6.51 -13.50
CA VAL A 35 -1.68 6.45 -14.96
C VAL A 35 -2.98 5.92 -15.59
N PRO A 36 -3.54 6.60 -16.61
CA PRO A 36 -4.82 6.20 -17.21
C PRO A 36 -4.70 4.86 -17.97
N GLY A 37 -5.83 4.14 -18.08
CA GLY A 37 -5.92 2.91 -18.86
C GLY A 37 -5.32 1.65 -18.20
N GLN A 38 -4.87 1.75 -16.95
CA GLN A 38 -4.31 0.60 -16.23
C GLN A 38 -5.38 -0.36 -15.74
N LYS A 39 -5.13 -1.66 -15.92
CA LYS A 39 -6.02 -2.72 -15.43
C LYS A 39 -5.60 -3.16 -14.03
N ILE A 40 -6.42 -2.87 -13.03
CA ILE A 40 -6.19 -3.31 -11.64
C ILE A 40 -6.89 -4.65 -11.44
N VAL A 41 -6.13 -5.74 -11.48
CA VAL A 41 -6.64 -7.11 -11.28
C VAL A 41 -5.90 -7.76 -10.12
N PRO A 42 -6.60 -8.29 -9.10
CA PRO A 42 -5.95 -9.08 -8.05
C PRO A 42 -5.31 -10.35 -8.62
N GLU A 43 -4.05 -10.59 -8.29
CA GLU A 43 -3.35 -11.85 -8.53
C GLU A 43 -2.97 -12.45 -7.17
N ILE A 44 -3.38 -13.70 -6.95
CA ILE A 44 -3.06 -14.45 -5.73
C ILE A 44 -1.89 -15.39 -6.07
N LYS A 45 -0.72 -15.12 -5.49
CA LYS A 45 0.43 -16.04 -5.46
C LYS A 45 0.68 -16.43 -3.99
N ILE A 46 1.90 -16.29 -3.50
CA ILE A 46 2.20 -16.40 -2.06
C ILE A 46 1.52 -15.26 -1.28
N THR A 47 1.49 -14.06 -1.87
CA THR A 47 0.74 -12.89 -1.38
C THR A 47 -0.20 -12.38 -2.48
N MET A 48 -1.23 -11.62 -2.08
CA MET A 48 -2.12 -10.94 -3.03
C MET A 48 -1.50 -9.63 -3.49
N ARG A 49 -1.47 -9.39 -4.80
CA ARG A 49 -0.95 -8.16 -5.41
C ARG A 49 -1.66 -7.81 -6.72
N PRO A 50 -1.57 -6.57 -7.22
CA PRO A 50 -2.01 -6.24 -8.58
C PRO A 50 -1.20 -7.00 -9.64
N LYS A 51 -1.88 -7.69 -10.57
CA LYS A 51 -1.23 -8.50 -11.63
C LYS A 51 -0.28 -7.68 -12.51
N TYR A 52 -0.66 -6.44 -12.83
CA TYR A 52 0.04 -5.58 -13.79
C TYR A 52 0.78 -4.41 -13.11
N GLY A 53 0.97 -4.48 -11.79
CA GLY A 53 1.45 -3.36 -10.99
C GLY A 53 0.37 -2.29 -10.73
N LEU A 54 0.80 -1.19 -10.14
CA LEU A 54 -0.03 -0.01 -9.86
C LEU A 54 0.86 1.22 -10.05
N TRP A 55 0.70 1.94 -11.16
CA TRP A 55 1.60 3.03 -11.50
C TRP A 55 0.90 4.37 -11.33
N ALA A 56 1.59 5.31 -10.68
CA ALA A 56 1.13 6.67 -10.47
C ALA A 56 2.25 7.66 -10.78
N ASN A 57 1.90 8.79 -11.35
CA ASN A 57 2.75 9.97 -11.36
C ASN A 57 2.70 10.60 -9.97
N ILE A 58 3.87 10.93 -9.44
CA ILE A 58 4.01 11.51 -8.10
C ILE A 58 4.56 12.92 -8.25
N SER A 59 3.84 13.90 -7.70
CA SER A 59 4.29 15.27 -7.61
C SER A 59 4.34 15.73 -6.15
N ARG A 60 5.17 16.73 -5.85
CA ARG A 60 5.24 17.31 -4.51
C ARG A 60 3.93 18.06 -4.23
N ARG A 61 3.36 17.84 -3.05
CA ARG A 61 2.19 18.58 -2.58
C ARG A 61 2.64 19.95 -2.05
N GLU A 62 2.14 21.01 -2.68
CA GLU A 62 2.22 22.37 -2.16
C GLU A 62 1.10 22.57 -1.14
N ILE A 63 1.43 23.15 0.00
CA ILE A 63 0.52 23.37 1.15
C ILE A 63 0.08 24.81 1.15
#